data_AF-A0A2E5F128-F1
#
_entry.id   AF-A0A2E5F128-F1
#
_cell.length_a   1.000
_cell.length_b   1.000
_cell.length_c   1.000
_cell.angle_alpha   90.00
_cell.angle_beta   90.00
_cell.angle_gamma   90.00
#
_symmetry.space_group_name_H-M   'P 1'
#
loop_
_entity.id
_entity.type
_entity.pdbx_description
1 polymer ?
#
loop_
_entity_poly.entity_id
_entity_poly.type
_entity_poly.pdbx_seq_one_letter_code
_entity_poly.pdbx_strand_id
1 'polypeptide(L)'
;MAVVNFLSDIRNATVANAVIVVFHIYIAFAIEGLSFLVIVIPVGALIAGAYYFKGKIGAALLALPTLAYLLIVPDMLEALTTSGGDEDIGWFTYVIIPFWLFTILLNFMSIIAEVRGTSNKVDR
;
A
#
# COMPACT_ATOMS: atom_id res chain seq x y z
N MET A 1 -22.51 5.06 4.29
CA MET A 1 -21.65 6.26 4.38
C MET A 1 -20.31 5.98 5.05
N ALA A 2 -20.25 5.37 6.25
CA ALA A 2 -18.98 5.12 6.95
C ALA A 2 -17.92 4.34 6.15
N VAL A 3 -18.33 3.27 5.46
CA VAL A 3 -17.40 2.45 4.64
C VAL A 3 -16.84 3.25 3.47
N VAL A 4 -17.69 3.95 2.71
CA VAL A 4 -17.22 4.80 1.59
C VAL A 4 -16.29 5.89 2.10
N ASN A 5 -16.59 6.49 3.25
CA ASN A 5 -15.73 7.49 3.88
C ASN A 5 -14.36 6.90 4.22
N PHE A 6 -14.33 5.73 4.84
CA PHE A 6 -13.10 5.01 5.16
C PHE A 6 -12.27 4.71 3.91
N LEU A 7 -12.89 4.13 2.88
CA LEU A 7 -12.25 3.77 1.61
C LEU A 7 -11.73 5.00 0.83
N SER A 8 -12.39 6.15 0.98
CA SER A 8 -12.04 7.39 0.25
C SER A 8 -11.00 8.26 0.96
N ASP A 9 -10.65 7.96 2.21
CA ASP A 9 -9.73 8.79 2.99
C ASP A 9 -8.27 8.40 2.70
N ILE A 10 -7.51 9.36 2.18
CA ILE A 10 -6.09 9.17 1.87
C ILE A 10 -5.26 8.85 3.11
N ARG A 11 -5.66 9.28 4.32
CA ARG A 11 -4.98 8.91 5.57
C ARG A 11 -5.17 7.44 5.89
N ASN A 12 -6.36 6.90 5.68
CA ASN A 12 -6.60 5.47 5.90
C ASN A 12 -5.82 4.63 4.88
N ALA A 13 -5.80 5.06 3.62
CA ALA A 13 -5.00 4.41 2.59
C ALA A 13 -3.51 4.40 2.98
N THR A 14 -2.94 5.56 3.31
CA THR A 14 -1.51 5.67 3.68
C THR A 14 -1.15 4.93 4.97
N VAL A 15 -2.04 4.88 5.98
CA VAL A 15 -1.85 4.04 7.17
C VAL A 15 -1.82 2.55 6.80
N ALA A 16 -2.73 2.09 5.94
CA ALA A 16 -2.72 0.70 5.48
C ALA A 16 -1.45 0.37 4.69
N ASN A 17 -0.95 1.30 3.88
CA ASN A 17 0.32 1.13 3.16
C ASN A 17 1.53 1.15 4.12
N ALA A 18 1.48 1.95 5.20
CA ALA A 18 2.54 1.96 6.20
C ALA A 18 2.71 0.61 6.90
N VAL A 19 1.61 -0.13 7.13
CA VAL A 19 1.67 -1.51 7.65
C VAL A 19 2.48 -2.41 6.71
N ILE A 20 2.29 -2.28 5.39
CA ILE A 20 3.07 -3.03 4.39
C ILE A 20 4.55 -2.64 4.44
N VAL A 21 4.85 -1.34 4.50
CA VAL A 21 6.23 -0.85 4.59
C VAL A 21 6.94 -1.39 5.83
N VAL A 22 6.29 -1.34 7.00
CA VAL A 22 6.85 -1.90 8.25
C VAL A 22 7.12 -3.40 8.11
N PHE A 23 6.19 -4.14 7.51
CA PHE A 23 6.40 -5.55 7.22
C PHE A 23 7.62 -5.78 6.31
N HIS A 24 7.77 -4.99 5.24
CA HIS A 24 8.92 -5.11 4.33
C HIS A 24 10.25 -4.73 4.99
N ILE A 25 10.24 -3.77 5.92
CA ILE A 25 11.41 -3.46 6.75
C ILE A 25 11.78 -4.67 7.60
N TYR A 26 10.81 -5.33 8.24
CA TYR A 26 11.06 -6.56 8.99
C TYR A 26 11.68 -7.66 8.11
N ILE A 27 11.12 -7.89 6.91
CA ILE A 27 11.64 -8.87 5.94
C ILE A 27 13.08 -8.53 5.52
N ALA A 28 13.40 -7.25 5.31
CA ALA A 28 14.77 -6.82 5.00
C ALA A 28 15.78 -7.23 6.08
N PHE A 29 15.39 -7.19 7.36
CA PHE A 29 16.28 -7.58 8.45
C PHE A 29 16.28 -9.09 8.71
N ALA A 30 15.16 -9.77 8.48
CA ALA A 30 14.98 -11.17 8.84
C ALA A 30 15.42 -12.15 7.73
N ILE A 31 15.34 -11.74 6.45
CA ILE A 31 15.45 -12.65 5.30
C ILE A 31 16.30 -12.05 4.17
N GLU A 32 15.87 -10.92 3.59
CA GLU A 32 16.36 -10.41 2.28
C GLU A 32 17.65 -9.59 2.35
N GLY A 33 17.99 -9.05 3.52
CA GLY A 33 19.14 -8.18 3.73
C GLY A 33 18.88 -6.69 3.48
N LEU A 34 19.85 -5.86 3.88
CA LEU A 34 19.72 -4.40 3.89
C LEU A 34 19.56 -3.76 2.49
N SER A 35 20.01 -4.43 1.43
CA SER A 35 19.84 -3.94 0.05
C SER A 35 18.37 -3.79 -0.34
N PHE A 36 17.48 -4.60 0.24
CA PHE A 36 16.04 -4.51 0.01
C PHE A 36 15.47 -3.13 0.43
N LEU A 37 16.07 -2.49 1.43
CA LEU A 37 15.65 -1.17 1.91
C LEU A 37 15.82 -0.05 0.88
N VAL A 38 16.65 -0.24 -0.14
CA VAL A 38 16.84 0.74 -1.23
C VAL A 38 15.52 1.04 -1.95
N ILE A 39 14.60 0.08 -2.01
CA ILE A 39 13.26 0.27 -2.60
C ILE A 39 12.23 0.62 -1.52
N VAL A 40 12.30 -0.04 -0.37
CA VAL A 40 11.31 0.12 0.71
C VAL A 40 11.32 1.55 1.27
N ILE A 41 12.50 2.16 1.45
CA ILE A 41 12.61 3.52 2.01
C ILE A 41 11.99 4.57 1.08
N PRO A 42 12.30 4.64 -0.23
CA PRO A 42 11.63 5.55 -1.14
C PRO A 42 10.11 5.37 -1.18
N VAL A 43 9.62 4.13 -1.20
CA VAL A 43 8.18 3.83 -1.16
C VAL A 43 7.56 4.36 0.13
N GLY A 44 8.19 4.09 1.28
CA GLY A 44 7.77 4.63 2.57
C GLY A 44 7.73 6.16 2.61
N ALA A 45 8.72 6.81 2.00
CA ALA A 45 8.77 8.28 1.90
C ALA A 45 7.62 8.84 1.03
N LEU A 46 7.29 8.18 -0.08
CA LEU A 46 6.14 8.55 -0.91
C LEU A 46 4.82 8.42 -0.15
N ILE A 47 4.63 7.33 0.60
CA ILE A 47 3.45 7.09 1.43
C ILE A 47 3.34 8.15 2.55
N ALA A 48 4.45 8.44 3.24
CA ALA A 48 4.49 9.47 4.28
C ALA A 48 4.19 10.86 3.71
N GLY A 49 4.75 11.18 2.55
CA GLY A 49 4.45 12.41 1.82
C GLY A 49 2.98 12.51 1.43
N ALA A 50 2.38 11.41 0.97
CA ALA A 50 0.95 11.35 0.65
C ALA A 50 0.07 11.63 1.87
N TYR A 51 0.42 11.08 3.03
CA TYR A 51 -0.28 11.33 4.29
C TYR A 51 -0.22 12.81 4.70
N TYR A 52 0.97 13.43 4.56
CA TYR A 52 1.22 14.80 4.98
C TYR A 52 0.57 15.84 4.04
N PHE A 53 0.83 15.75 2.74
CA PHE A 53 0.42 16.79 1.79
C PHE A 53 -1.08 16.74 1.43
N LYS A 54 -1.70 15.55 1.40
CA LYS A 54 -3.08 15.34 0.94
C LYS A 54 -3.37 15.98 -0.42
N GLY A 55 -4.64 16.03 -0.83
CA GLY A 55 -5.03 16.70 -2.06
C GLY A 55 -4.44 16.04 -3.31
N LYS A 56 -4.33 16.82 -4.38
CA LYS A 56 -3.75 16.35 -5.65
C LYS A 56 -2.29 15.94 -5.53
N ILE A 57 -1.51 16.61 -4.68
CA ILE A 57 -0.10 16.28 -4.45
C ILE A 57 0.00 14.93 -3.74
N GLY A 58 -0.75 14.75 -2.65
CA GLY A 58 -0.77 13.48 -1.94
C GLY A 58 -1.28 12.33 -2.80
N ALA A 59 -2.29 12.58 -3.64
CA ALA A 59 -2.77 11.61 -4.61
C ALA A 59 -1.71 11.21 -5.64
N ALA A 60 -0.93 12.17 -6.17
CA ALA A 60 0.17 11.89 -7.09
C ALA A 60 1.28 11.07 -6.41
N LEU A 61 1.63 11.41 -5.17
CA LEU A 61 2.62 10.67 -4.38
C LEU A 61 2.17 9.24 -4.09
N LEU A 62 0.90 9.02 -3.76
CA LEU A 62 0.34 7.68 -3.53
C LEU A 62 0.16 6.88 -4.83
N ALA A 63 -0.06 7.56 -5.96
CA ALA A 63 -0.21 6.91 -7.26
C ALA A 63 1.06 6.18 -7.69
N LEU A 64 2.25 6.76 -7.43
CA LEU A 64 3.53 6.15 -7.80
C LEU A 64 3.73 4.73 -7.23
N PRO A 65 3.66 4.50 -5.90
CA PRO A 65 3.77 3.14 -5.36
C PRO A 65 2.59 2.28 -5.77
N THR A 66 1.38 2.85 -5.93
CA THR A 66 0.22 2.07 -6.39
C THR A 66 0.42 1.50 -7.80
N LEU A 67 0.97 2.29 -8.72
CA LEU A 67 1.32 1.82 -10.06
C LEU A 67 2.38 0.72 -10.01
N ALA A 68 3.41 0.89 -9.16
CA ALA A 68 4.41 -0.16 -8.95
C ALA A 68 3.79 -1.45 -8.39
N TYR A 69 2.84 -1.34 -7.45
CA TYR A 69 2.13 -2.50 -6.90
C TYR A 69 1.32 -3.25 -7.95
N LEU A 70 0.72 -2.56 -8.91
CA LEU A 70 -0.02 -3.23 -10.00
C LEU A 70 0.87 -4.11 -10.86
N LEU A 71 2.15 -3.76 -11.01
CA LEU A 71 3.10 -4.52 -11.83
C LEU A 71 3.43 -5.88 -11.22
N ILE A 72 3.33 -6.00 -9.89
CA ILE A 72 3.63 -7.24 -9.15
C ILE A 72 2.38 -8.06 -8.81
N VAL A 73 1.18 -7.58 -9.17
CA VAL A 73 -0.08 -8.33 -8.93
C VAL A 73 -0.05 -9.73 -9.58
N PRO A 74 0.47 -9.94 -10.81
CA PRO A 74 0.56 -11.29 -11.37
C PRO A 74 1.36 -12.25 -10.48
N ASP A 75 2.53 -11.82 -10.03
CA ASP A 75 3.42 -12.61 -9.15
C ASP A 75 2.74 -12.90 -7.81
N MET A 76 2.01 -11.91 -7.27
CA MET A 76 1.22 -12.09 -6.04
C MET A 76 0.10 -13.13 -6.20
N LEU A 77 -0.58 -13.17 -7.35
CA LEU A 77 -1.62 -14.16 -7.59
C LEU A 77 -1.03 -15.55 -7.79
N GLU A 78 0.12 -15.66 -8.46
CA GLU A 78 0.86 -16.90 -8.61
C GLU A 78 1.26 -17.47 -7.23
N ALA A 79 1.85 -16.63 -6.37
CA ALA A 79 2.24 -17.01 -5.00
C ALA A 79 1.06 -17.52 -4.15
N LEU A 80 -0.16 -17.03 -4.35
CA LEU A 80 -1.36 -17.54 -3.68
C LEU A 80 -1.81 -18.92 -4.17
N THR A 81 -1.41 -19.32 -5.37
CA THR A 81 -1.76 -20.61 -5.96
C THR A 81 -0.70 -21.69 -5.72
N THR A 82 0.49 -21.29 -5.28
CA THR A 82 1.56 -22.21 -4.91
C THR A 82 1.25 -22.92 -3.59
N SER A 83 1.02 -24.23 -3.69
CA SER A 83 0.73 -25.10 -2.54
C SER A 83 1.95 -25.23 -1.62
N GLY A 84 1.77 -24.91 -0.34
CA GLY A 84 2.83 -24.98 0.69
C GLY A 84 3.14 -23.63 1.37
N GLY A 85 2.66 -22.53 0.80
CA GLY A 85 3.11 -21.19 1.19
C GLY A 85 4.43 -20.82 0.52
N ASP A 86 4.82 -19.56 0.63
CA ASP A 86 6.08 -19.05 0.09
C ASP A 86 7.28 -19.62 0.89
N GLU A 87 8.44 -19.81 0.26
CA GLU A 87 9.61 -20.41 0.90
C GLU A 87 10.20 -19.55 2.02
N ASP A 88 10.02 -18.23 1.94
CA ASP A 88 10.59 -17.25 2.85
C ASP A 88 9.57 -16.78 3.89
N ILE A 89 8.32 -16.54 3.48
CA ILE A 89 7.26 -16.03 4.38
C ILE A 89 6.18 -17.07 4.73
N GLY A 90 6.26 -18.29 4.17
CA GLY A 90 5.41 -19.42 4.51
C GLY A 90 3.92 -19.15 4.29
N TRP A 91 3.11 -19.66 5.21
CA TRP A 91 1.65 -19.49 5.21
C TRP A 91 1.20 -18.04 5.43
N PHE A 92 2.08 -17.14 5.87
CA PHE A 92 1.73 -15.73 6.09
C PHE A 92 1.41 -15.00 4.77
N THR A 93 1.87 -15.54 3.64
CA THR A 93 1.49 -15.14 2.28
C THR A 93 -0.01 -15.00 2.09
N TYR A 94 -0.79 -15.95 2.64
CA TYR A 94 -2.25 -15.96 2.53
C TYR A 94 -2.95 -14.84 3.32
N VAL A 95 -2.21 -14.10 4.16
CA VAL A 95 -2.71 -12.92 4.87
C VAL A 95 -2.19 -11.64 4.20
N ILE A 96 -0.89 -11.60 3.90
CA ILE A 96 -0.23 -10.40 3.37
C ILE A 96 -0.68 -10.07 1.97
N ILE A 97 -0.77 -11.06 1.08
CA ILE A 97 -1.15 -10.79 -0.31
C ILE A 97 -2.58 -10.24 -0.40
N PRO A 98 -3.61 -10.84 0.24
CA PRO A 98 -4.95 -10.25 0.25
C PRO A 98 -4.99 -8.85 0.88
N PHE A 99 -4.20 -8.61 1.94
CA PHE A 99 -4.10 -7.28 2.54
C PHE A 99 -3.49 -6.26 1.58
N TRP A 100 -2.45 -6.63 0.83
CA TRP A 100 -1.86 -5.77 -0.18
C TRP A 100 -2.82 -5.50 -1.35
N LEU A 101 -3.53 -6.51 -1.85
CA LEU A 101 -4.58 -6.29 -2.85
C LEU A 101 -5.66 -5.32 -2.34
N PHE A 102 -6.00 -5.40 -1.06
CA PHE A 102 -6.91 -4.45 -0.42
C PHE A 102 -6.31 -3.02 -0.34
N THR A 103 -5.02 -2.86 -0.06
CA THR A 103 -4.40 -1.51 -0.07
C THR A 103 -4.38 -0.90 -1.47
N ILE A 104 -4.21 -1.69 -2.53
CA ILE A 104 -4.34 -1.21 -3.91
C ILE A 104 -5.75 -0.63 -4.13
N LEU A 105 -6.79 -1.32 -3.68
CA LEU A 105 -8.17 -0.82 -3.75
C LEU A 105 -8.36 0.49 -2.96
N LEU A 106 -7.85 0.55 -1.72
CA LEU A 106 -7.88 1.78 -0.91
C LEU A 106 -7.16 2.94 -1.60
N ASN A 107 -6.02 2.68 -2.23
CA ASN A 107 -5.26 3.69 -2.93
C ASN A 107 -6.06 4.24 -4.11
N PHE A 108 -6.66 3.39 -4.95
CA PHE A 108 -7.51 3.86 -6.05
C PHE A 108 -8.67 4.72 -5.57
N MET A 109 -9.40 4.26 -4.55
CA MET A 109 -10.57 4.98 -4.03
C MET A 109 -10.18 6.35 -3.45
N SER A 110 -9.10 6.40 -2.67
CA SER A 110 -8.60 7.65 -2.09
C SER A 110 -8.00 8.61 -3.12
N ILE A 111 -7.20 8.11 -4.09
CA ILE A 111 -6.64 8.92 -5.19
C ILE A 111 -7.75 9.55 -6.01
N ILE A 112 -8.76 8.76 -6.42
CA ILE A 112 -9.90 9.28 -7.19
C ILE A 112 -10.66 10.33 -6.38
N ALA A 113 -10.88 10.08 -5.08
CA ALA A 113 -11.57 11.01 -4.21
C ALA A 113 -10.82 12.35 -4.03
N GLU A 114 -9.50 12.30 -3.87
CA GLU A 114 -8.64 13.49 -3.76
C GLU A 114 -8.60 14.29 -5.08
N VAL A 115 -8.48 13.60 -6.22
CA VAL A 115 -8.47 14.24 -7.55
C VAL A 115 -9.81 14.90 -7.87
N ARG A 116 -10.93 14.24 -7.53
CA ARG A 116 -12.30 14.77 -7.72
C ARG A 116 -12.71 15.79 -6.65
N GLY A 117 -11.93 15.95 -5.59
CA GLY A 117 -12.29 16.80 -4.45
C GLY A 117 -13.51 16.32 -3.66
N THR A 118 -13.85 15.03 -3.78
CA THR A 118 -14.92 14.35 -3.05
C THR A 118 -14.41 13.63 -1.80
N SER A 119 -13.10 13.68 -1.53
CA SER A 119 -12.52 13.33 -0.24
C SER A 119 -13.27 14.07 0.87
N ASN A 120 -13.78 13.33 1.86
CA ASN A 120 -14.65 13.89 2.89
C ASN A 120 -13.93 15.05 3.61
N LYS A 121 -14.44 16.26 3.37
CA LYS A 121 -14.02 17.49 4.03
C LYS A 121 -14.59 17.51 5.45
N VAL A 122 -14.03 16.72 6.37
CA VAL A 122 -14.33 16.93 7.80
C VAL A 122 -13.46 18.03 8.39
N ASP A 123 -12.24 18.25 7.90
CA ASP A 123 -11.38 19.34 8.37
C ASP A 123 -10.74 20.09 7.19
N ARG A 124 -11.32 21.24 6.84
CA ARG A 124 -10.60 22.38 6.26
C ARG A 124 -10.62 23.49 7.27
#